data_AF-A0A7X0ADK4-F1
#
_entry.id   AF-A0A7X0ADK4-F1
#
_cell.length_a   1.000
_cell.length_b   1.000
_cell.length_c   1.000
_cell.angle_alpha   90.00
_cell.angle_beta   90.00
_cell.angle_gamma   90.00
#
_symmetry.space_group_name_H-M   'P 1'
#
loop_
_entity.id
_entity.type
_entity.pdbx_description
1 polymer ?
#
loop_
_entity_poly.entity_id
_entity_poly.type
_entity_poly.pdbx_seq_one_letter_code
_entity_poly.pdbx_strand_id
1 'polypeptide(L)'
;MRFIDSLKALLDRVPLYPFLFLFPMLLFAHNSHAFLHAEFWGEDGPVWYAEARDLGVASLLHADGGYLNSVQRLAAIAAQPFPLAWGPTLFVLFALCMQSAPAIFLLSQRMANAWPDKLSRSMFALLFVLMPNAPETALNVTDSQWYLAILAFLVLVSDAPKSKIAHLFDSAVLFISGLSGPFCVLFFPIGFLRVFRGDAVNRQARIWRVIILGITSCVQILLILGLSHAERETGPLGASAELLVKILAMVPLGATVGYTGIVALLQQSIFVGNSIPFLIAITGFLIFAISFLRGPTILREFIFFAAAMFALALFKPLISMSMPQWPMILTPPAGNRYFLYPMLAWWGALFVIASLKNLFVRGMALTLLATTVIFAIPSDWGDLFKLPETDFVARAHQLDASQRGTIVELPVHPPSVKMRLAQNRDPLASAEIAIDEHELDLARSTKGLCSLDIVNGKVVSNKYLSANPLDVLSFTGWGVPGKKTKTTRALLVLIGQSSHYAFSTSLGIFRPDVVANLNAPKALKSGYSSAISFDNIPMGNYSLNVLIASQSTEELCDTGFRINVEPK
;
A
#
# COMPACT_ATOMS: atom_id res chain seq x y z
N MET A 1 17.96 36.26 19.74
CA MET A 1 18.54 36.44 18.38
C MET A 1 19.72 35.49 18.16
N ARG A 2 20.85 35.63 18.87
CA ARG A 2 22.06 34.78 18.66
C ARG A 2 21.81 33.26 18.56
N PHE A 3 20.94 32.68 19.40
CA PHE A 3 20.62 31.24 19.32
C PHE A 3 19.92 30.85 18.00
N ILE A 4 18.93 31.63 17.56
CA ILE A 4 18.19 31.39 16.31
C ILE A 4 19.13 31.52 15.12
N ASP A 5 20.00 32.53 15.13
CA ASP A 5 20.96 32.76 14.05
C ASP A 5 21.98 31.62 13.95
N SER A 6 22.48 31.13 15.09
CA SER A 6 23.34 29.93 15.16
C SER A 6 22.62 28.68 14.65
N LEU A 7 21.34 28.49 15.00
CA LEU A 7 20.56 27.34 14.54
C LEU A 7 20.32 27.37 13.03
N LYS A 8 20.03 28.54 12.45
CA LYS A 8 19.93 28.72 11.00
C LYS A 8 21.23 28.36 10.29
N ALA A 9 22.35 28.92 10.76
CA ALA A 9 23.67 28.65 10.20
C ALA A 9 24.05 27.15 10.27
N LEU A 10 23.66 26.46 11.34
CA LEU A 10 23.82 25.01 11.45
C LEU A 10 22.96 24.29 10.42
N LEU A 11 21.65 24.57 10.38
CA LEU A 11 20.70 23.91 9.47
C LEU A 11 21.08 24.10 8.01
N ASP A 12 21.60 25.26 7.61
CA ASP A 12 22.01 25.51 6.23
C ASP A 12 23.15 24.58 5.78
N ARG A 13 24.01 24.16 6.71
CA ARG A 13 25.09 23.19 6.47
C ARG A 13 24.63 21.74 6.51
N VAL A 14 23.46 21.45 7.10
CA VAL A 14 22.96 20.07 7.21
C VAL A 14 22.45 19.59 5.83
N PRO A 15 23.04 18.52 5.27
CA PRO A 15 22.60 17.91 4.02
C PRO A 15 21.27 17.14 4.22
N LEU A 16 20.70 16.62 3.13
CA LEU A 16 19.37 16.00 3.18
C LEU A 16 19.36 14.59 3.82
N TYR A 17 20.47 13.85 3.74
CA TYR A 17 20.53 12.44 4.14
C TYR A 17 20.13 12.13 5.60
N PRO A 18 20.38 12.98 6.63
CA PRO A 18 19.95 12.66 7.99
C PRO A 18 18.42 12.58 8.09
N PHE A 19 17.70 13.39 7.31
CA PHE A 19 16.25 13.41 7.29
C PHE A 19 15.63 12.20 6.60
N LEU A 20 16.39 11.52 5.71
CA LEU A 20 15.98 10.24 5.13
C LEU A 20 15.84 9.13 6.17
N PHE A 21 16.55 9.24 7.29
CA PHE A 21 16.47 8.28 8.40
C PHE A 21 15.61 8.83 9.54
N LEU A 22 15.79 10.10 9.91
CA LEU A 22 15.09 10.71 11.04
C LEU A 22 13.57 10.67 10.88
N PHE A 23 13.02 11.03 9.72
CA PHE A 23 11.56 11.10 9.57
C PHE A 23 10.89 9.72 9.59
N PRO A 24 11.41 8.70 8.88
CA PRO A 24 10.91 7.34 9.06
C PRO A 24 11.07 6.83 10.51
N MET A 25 12.18 7.13 11.19
CA MET A 25 12.38 6.75 12.59
C MET A 25 11.37 7.42 13.53
N LEU A 26 11.03 8.69 13.30
CA LEU A 26 10.01 9.39 14.08
C LEU A 26 8.63 8.77 13.86
N LEU A 27 8.27 8.43 12.61
CA LEU A 27 7.01 7.75 12.32
C LEU A 27 6.95 6.35 12.96
N PHE A 28 8.06 5.62 12.93
CA PHE A 28 8.20 4.34 13.63
C PHE A 28 8.05 4.51 15.15
N ALA A 29 8.72 5.51 15.75
CA ALA A 29 8.62 5.76 17.19
C ALA A 29 7.20 6.22 17.60
N HIS A 30 6.50 6.91 16.70
CA HIS A 30 5.14 7.39 16.91
C HIS A 30 4.09 6.29 16.77
N ASN A 31 4.30 5.28 15.91
CA ASN A 31 3.35 4.19 15.65
C ASN A 31 4.06 2.82 15.55
N SER A 32 4.82 2.44 16.58
CA SER A 32 5.67 1.24 16.52
C SER A 32 4.84 -0.04 16.39
N HIS A 33 3.61 -0.05 16.92
CA HIS A 33 2.71 -1.19 16.81
C HIS A 33 2.34 -1.51 15.36
N ALA A 34 2.17 -0.50 14.50
CA ALA A 34 1.84 -0.71 13.08
C ALA A 34 2.93 -1.51 12.33
N PHE A 35 4.17 -1.49 12.81
CA PHE A 35 5.28 -2.24 12.23
C PHE A 35 5.47 -3.61 12.89
N LEU A 36 5.33 -3.68 14.21
CA LEU A 36 5.56 -4.91 14.97
C LEU A 36 4.41 -5.91 14.86
N HIS A 37 3.19 -5.40 14.66
CA HIS A 37 1.95 -6.17 14.51
C HIS A 37 1.17 -5.61 13.31
N ALA A 38 1.78 -5.70 12.12
CA ALA A 38 1.22 -5.12 10.91
C ALA A 38 -0.06 -5.84 10.48
N GLU A 39 -1.09 -5.05 10.17
CA GLU A 39 -2.41 -5.53 9.75
C GLU A 39 -2.88 -4.73 8.53
N PHE A 40 -3.72 -5.32 7.68
CA PHE A 40 -4.34 -4.59 6.58
C PHE A 40 -5.43 -3.64 7.07
N TRP A 41 -5.55 -2.48 6.41
CA TRP A 41 -6.55 -1.46 6.70
C TRP A 41 -7.43 -1.15 5.48
N GLY A 42 -8.74 -1.16 5.68
CA GLY A 42 -9.75 -0.83 4.69
C GLY A 42 -9.62 -1.68 3.43
N GLU A 43 -9.43 -0.99 2.32
CA GLU A 43 -9.32 -1.53 0.98
C GLU A 43 -7.98 -2.27 0.74
N ASP A 44 -6.99 -2.15 1.63
CA ASP A 44 -5.67 -2.79 1.53
C ASP A 44 -5.75 -4.29 1.24
N GLY A 45 -6.59 -5.00 1.98
CA GLY A 45 -6.80 -6.44 1.78
C GLY A 45 -7.73 -6.74 0.60
N PRO A 46 -9.06 -6.53 0.75
CA PRO A 46 -10.07 -7.05 -0.16
C PRO A 46 -10.06 -6.42 -1.56
N VAL A 47 -9.52 -5.21 -1.70
CA VAL A 47 -9.49 -4.50 -2.99
C VAL A 47 -8.07 -4.53 -3.54
N TRP A 48 -7.12 -3.88 -2.87
CA TRP A 48 -5.77 -3.68 -3.42
C TRP A 48 -4.99 -5.00 -3.54
N TYR A 49 -4.80 -5.70 -2.43
CA TYR A 49 -4.01 -6.93 -2.40
C TYR A 49 -4.70 -8.07 -3.16
N ALA A 50 -5.99 -8.30 -2.91
CA ALA A 50 -6.74 -9.40 -3.52
C ALA A 50 -6.80 -9.28 -5.05
N GLU A 51 -7.14 -8.12 -5.59
CA GLU A 51 -7.18 -7.98 -7.04
C GLU A 51 -5.80 -7.98 -7.69
N ALA A 52 -4.75 -7.50 -6.99
CA ALA A 52 -3.39 -7.66 -7.50
C ALA A 52 -3.00 -9.14 -7.60
N ARG A 53 -3.48 -9.98 -6.67
CA ARG A 53 -3.29 -11.44 -6.71
C ARG A 53 -4.07 -12.09 -7.87
N ASP A 54 -5.29 -11.63 -8.14
CA ASP A 54 -6.17 -12.23 -9.15
C ASP A 54 -5.90 -11.72 -10.58
N LEU A 55 -5.63 -10.43 -10.74
CA LEU A 55 -5.50 -9.73 -12.02
C LEU A 55 -4.05 -9.35 -12.36
N GLY A 56 -3.13 -9.38 -11.38
CA GLY A 56 -1.75 -8.95 -11.57
C GLY A 56 -1.68 -7.47 -12.02
N VAL A 57 -0.90 -7.20 -13.06
CA VAL A 57 -0.70 -5.84 -13.62
C VAL A 57 -2.01 -5.25 -14.16
N ALA A 58 -2.96 -6.08 -14.59
CA ALA A 58 -4.25 -5.59 -15.10
C ALA A 58 -5.07 -4.85 -14.02
N SER A 59 -4.81 -5.10 -12.73
CA SER A 59 -5.43 -4.37 -11.63
C SER A 59 -5.17 -2.86 -11.66
N LEU A 60 -4.12 -2.38 -12.36
CA LEU A 60 -3.85 -0.95 -12.56
C LEU A 60 -4.91 -0.22 -13.38
N LEU A 61 -5.67 -0.95 -14.19
CA LEU A 61 -6.73 -0.40 -15.04
C LEU A 61 -8.10 -0.42 -14.35
N HIS A 62 -8.20 -1.06 -13.19
CA HIS A 62 -9.43 -1.11 -12.42
C HIS A 62 -9.55 0.13 -11.54
N ALA A 63 -10.63 0.89 -11.77
CA ALA A 63 -10.96 2.06 -10.97
C ALA A 63 -11.72 1.63 -9.71
N ASP A 64 -11.50 2.32 -8.61
CA ASP A 64 -12.29 2.19 -7.40
C ASP A 64 -12.70 3.59 -6.91
N GLY A 65 -13.95 3.72 -6.45
CA GLY A 65 -14.53 5.02 -6.12
C GLY A 65 -14.64 5.98 -7.32
N GLY A 66 -14.56 5.48 -8.56
CA GLY A 66 -14.75 6.23 -9.81
C GLY A 66 -13.51 6.90 -10.41
N TYR A 67 -12.31 6.51 -9.99
CA TYR A 67 -11.02 6.95 -10.55
C TYR A 67 -9.96 5.86 -10.39
N LEU A 68 -8.83 5.97 -11.09
CA LEU A 68 -7.72 5.01 -10.90
C LEU A 68 -7.00 5.24 -9.56
N ASN A 69 -6.56 4.15 -8.93
CA ASN A 69 -5.86 4.10 -7.64
C ASN A 69 -4.44 3.55 -7.82
N SER A 70 -3.67 4.15 -8.73
CA SER A 70 -2.42 3.56 -9.21
C SER A 70 -1.38 3.32 -8.11
N VAL A 71 -1.23 4.23 -7.13
CA VAL A 71 -0.25 4.08 -6.05
C VAL A 71 -0.57 2.88 -5.17
N GLN A 72 -1.85 2.66 -4.86
CA GLN A 72 -2.30 1.51 -4.07
C GLN A 72 -2.08 0.20 -4.84
N ARG A 73 -2.48 0.18 -6.11
CA ARG A 73 -2.31 -0.99 -6.99
C ARG A 73 -0.83 -1.34 -7.22
N LEU A 74 0.04 -0.33 -7.38
CA LEU A 74 1.48 -0.55 -7.51
C LEU A 74 2.09 -1.16 -6.24
N ALA A 75 1.69 -0.68 -5.06
CA ALA A 75 2.12 -1.27 -3.79
C ALA A 75 1.66 -2.73 -3.67
N ALA A 76 0.40 -3.00 -4.02
CA ALA A 76 -0.17 -4.34 -3.99
C ALA A 76 0.52 -5.31 -4.96
N ILE A 77 0.81 -4.88 -6.19
CA ILE A 77 1.56 -5.67 -7.19
C ILE A 77 2.98 -5.96 -6.69
N ALA A 78 3.66 -4.95 -6.13
CA ALA A 78 5.00 -5.10 -5.59
C ALA A 78 5.07 -6.08 -4.40
N ALA A 79 3.96 -6.28 -3.69
CA ALA A 79 3.87 -7.23 -2.57
C ALA A 79 3.60 -8.69 -3.01
N GLN A 80 3.08 -8.94 -4.22
CA GLN A 80 2.72 -10.29 -4.70
C GLN A 80 3.86 -11.32 -4.79
N PRO A 81 5.14 -10.93 -5.01
CA PRO A 81 6.26 -11.86 -5.01
C PRO A 81 6.56 -12.47 -3.62
N PHE A 82 6.05 -11.88 -2.54
CA PHE A 82 6.35 -12.29 -1.17
C PHE A 82 5.25 -13.21 -0.60
N PRO A 83 5.53 -13.98 0.47
CA PRO A 83 4.51 -14.79 1.14
C PRO A 83 3.36 -13.92 1.65
N LEU A 84 2.13 -14.44 1.65
CA LEU A 84 0.94 -13.68 2.01
C LEU A 84 1.02 -13.09 3.42
N ALA A 85 1.63 -13.81 4.36
CA ALA A 85 1.85 -13.36 5.74
C ALA A 85 2.65 -12.04 5.84
N TRP A 86 3.49 -11.72 4.85
CA TRP A 86 4.27 -10.48 4.82
C TRP A 86 3.51 -9.30 4.20
N GLY A 87 2.34 -9.53 3.60
CA GLY A 87 1.54 -8.52 2.91
C GLY A 87 1.33 -7.24 3.74
N PRO A 88 0.78 -7.33 4.96
CA PRO A 88 0.59 -6.16 5.82
C PRO A 88 1.87 -5.38 6.11
N THR A 89 2.97 -6.07 6.44
CA THR A 89 4.27 -5.42 6.71
C THR A 89 4.79 -4.66 5.49
N LEU A 90 4.70 -5.25 4.30
CA LEU A 90 5.14 -4.59 3.06
C LEU A 90 4.30 -3.34 2.75
N PHE A 91 2.99 -3.40 3.04
CA PHE A 91 2.08 -2.26 2.88
C PHE A 91 2.45 -1.11 3.82
N VAL A 92 2.69 -1.40 5.10
CA VAL A 92 3.12 -0.40 6.09
C VAL A 92 4.47 0.22 5.70
N LEU A 93 5.44 -0.58 5.23
CA LEU A 93 6.74 -0.06 4.76
C LEU A 93 6.60 0.84 3.52
N PHE A 94 5.70 0.50 2.60
CA PHE A 94 5.38 1.34 1.46
C PHE A 94 4.73 2.66 1.90
N ALA A 95 3.74 2.59 2.80
CA ALA A 95 3.06 3.76 3.35
C ALA A 95 4.02 4.69 4.10
N LEU A 96 4.98 4.13 4.86
CA LEU A 96 6.06 4.88 5.52
C LEU A 96 6.87 5.70 4.52
N CYS A 97 7.20 5.12 3.36
CA CYS A 97 7.91 5.83 2.29
C CYS A 97 7.06 6.97 1.72
N MET A 98 5.77 6.71 1.44
CA MET A 98 4.85 7.73 0.92
C MET A 98 4.62 8.87 1.90
N GLN A 99 4.46 8.56 3.18
CA GLN A 99 4.23 9.54 4.24
C GLN A 99 5.48 10.36 4.54
N SER A 100 6.68 9.79 4.52
CA SER A 100 7.92 10.54 4.79
C SER A 100 8.39 11.40 3.61
N ALA A 101 8.08 11.00 2.37
CA ALA A 101 8.60 11.65 1.17
C ALA A 101 8.28 13.16 1.03
N PRO A 102 7.05 13.65 1.31
CA PRO A 102 6.76 15.09 1.24
C PRO A 102 7.63 15.92 2.18
N ALA A 103 7.82 15.49 3.43
CA ALA A 103 8.64 16.21 4.40
C ALA A 103 10.12 16.23 3.97
N ILE A 104 10.64 15.11 3.48
CA ILE A 104 12.00 15.03 2.93
C ILE A 104 12.15 15.98 1.73
N PHE A 105 11.21 15.92 0.78
CA PHE A 105 11.26 16.76 -0.41
C PHE A 105 11.16 18.25 -0.07
N LEU A 106 10.35 18.59 0.93
CA LEU A 106 10.21 19.95 1.44
C LEU A 106 11.57 20.50 1.89
N LEU A 107 12.45 19.68 2.47
CA LEU A 107 13.80 20.10 2.91
C LEU A 107 14.85 20.16 1.79
N SER A 108 14.53 19.67 0.60
CA SER A 108 15.44 19.68 -0.55
C SER A 108 15.78 21.11 -1.00
N GLN A 109 16.92 21.24 -1.70
CA GLN A 109 17.32 22.52 -2.29
C GLN A 109 16.34 23.02 -3.37
N ARG A 110 15.52 22.13 -3.93
CA ARG A 110 14.53 22.48 -4.96
C ARG A 110 13.37 23.31 -4.43
N MET A 111 13.24 23.38 -3.10
CA MET A 111 12.26 24.21 -2.40
C MET A 111 12.87 25.53 -1.91
N ALA A 112 14.15 25.81 -2.15
CA ALA A 112 14.81 27.02 -1.65
C ALA A 112 14.21 28.31 -2.24
N ASN A 113 13.83 28.32 -3.52
CA ASN A 113 13.17 29.50 -4.10
C ASN A 113 11.72 29.66 -3.62
N ALA A 114 11.02 28.55 -3.42
CA ALA A 114 9.61 28.56 -3.02
C ALA A 114 9.43 28.88 -1.52
N TRP A 115 10.33 28.40 -0.68
CA TRP A 115 10.39 28.63 0.77
C TRP A 115 11.85 28.78 1.22
N PRO A 116 12.39 30.02 1.20
CA PRO A 116 13.81 30.28 1.47
C PRO A 116 14.26 30.00 2.91
N ASP A 117 13.41 30.29 3.90
CA ASP A 117 13.77 30.11 5.31
C ASP A 117 13.77 28.61 5.70
N LYS A 118 14.96 28.01 5.67
CA LYS A 118 15.15 26.58 5.96
C LYS A 118 14.73 26.20 7.38
N LEU A 119 14.87 27.10 8.36
CA LEU A 119 14.41 26.83 9.74
C LEU A 119 12.89 26.63 9.79
N SER A 120 12.11 27.59 9.28
CA SER A 120 10.65 27.47 9.23
C SER A 120 10.21 26.25 8.43
N ARG A 121 10.92 25.95 7.34
CA ARG A 121 10.68 24.77 6.50
C ARG A 121 10.94 23.46 7.24
N SER A 122 12.03 23.37 8.02
CA SER A 122 12.34 22.25 8.91
C SER A 122 11.31 22.07 10.02
N MET A 123 10.86 23.17 10.64
CA MET A 123 9.79 23.12 11.64
C MET A 123 8.47 22.62 11.03
N PHE A 124 8.11 23.10 9.84
CA PHE A 124 6.91 22.65 9.15
C PHE A 124 7.00 21.17 8.75
N ALA A 125 8.16 20.72 8.24
CA ALA A 125 8.40 19.31 7.94
C ALA A 125 8.26 18.42 9.17
N LEU A 126 8.76 18.88 10.33
CA LEU A 126 8.61 18.17 11.59
C LEU A 126 7.15 18.10 12.06
N LEU A 127 6.40 19.21 11.97
CA LEU A 127 4.96 19.24 12.26
C LEU A 127 4.17 18.29 11.35
N PHE A 128 4.52 18.24 10.06
CA PHE A 128 3.92 17.33 9.10
C PHE A 128 4.17 15.86 9.46
N VAL A 129 5.39 15.50 9.87
CA VAL A 129 5.74 14.11 10.25
C VAL A 129 5.04 13.71 11.55
N LEU A 130 4.97 14.63 12.50
CA LEU A 130 4.36 14.43 13.82
C LEU A 130 2.90 14.89 13.85
N MET A 131 2.20 14.81 12.73
CA MET A 131 0.90 15.43 12.59
C MET A 131 -0.12 14.83 13.56
N PRO A 132 -0.73 15.64 14.44
CA PRO A 132 -1.83 15.18 15.28
C PRO A 132 -3.11 15.09 14.45
N ASN A 133 -4.12 14.38 14.96
CA ASN A 133 -5.39 14.19 14.28
C ASN A 133 -5.28 13.58 12.87
N ALA A 134 -4.38 12.62 12.69
CA ALA A 134 -4.20 11.87 11.43
C ALA A 134 -4.27 10.33 11.58
N PRO A 135 -5.03 9.73 12.52
CA PRO A 135 -4.97 8.28 12.76
C PRO A 135 -5.45 7.45 11.56
N GLU A 136 -6.43 7.95 10.79
CA GLU A 136 -6.97 7.22 9.62
C GLU A 136 -5.94 7.13 8.49
N THR A 137 -5.17 8.18 8.26
CA THR A 137 -4.19 8.24 7.15
C THR A 137 -2.84 7.67 7.52
N ALA A 138 -2.59 7.34 8.80
CA ALA A 138 -1.28 6.92 9.24
C ALA A 138 -0.94 5.51 8.71
N LEU A 139 0.21 5.40 8.04
CA LEU A 139 0.90 4.14 7.73
C LEU A 139 0.07 3.04 7.04
N ASN A 140 -0.91 3.41 6.21
CA ASN A 140 -1.63 2.47 5.35
C ASN A 140 -1.56 2.84 3.87
N VAL A 141 -1.74 1.83 3.00
CA VAL A 141 -1.61 2.02 1.54
C VAL A 141 -2.83 2.73 0.97
N THR A 142 -4.03 2.39 1.46
CA THR A 142 -5.31 2.99 1.07
C THR A 142 -5.24 4.52 1.03
N ASP A 143 -4.66 5.15 2.06
CA ASP A 143 -4.53 6.60 2.16
C ASP A 143 -3.20 7.17 1.63
N SER A 144 -2.29 6.35 1.11
CA SER A 144 -1.00 6.81 0.58
C SER A 144 -1.12 7.81 -0.58
N GLN A 145 -2.24 7.78 -1.31
CA GLN A 145 -2.55 8.76 -2.36
C GLN A 145 -2.60 10.20 -1.85
N TRP A 146 -3.01 10.41 -0.60
CA TRP A 146 -3.10 11.76 -0.03
C TRP A 146 -1.72 12.37 0.22
N TYR A 147 -0.77 11.59 0.72
CA TYR A 147 0.62 12.05 0.87
C TYR A 147 1.32 12.20 -0.48
N LEU A 148 1.04 11.30 -1.43
CA LEU A 148 1.57 11.41 -2.79
C LEU A 148 1.09 12.69 -3.49
N ALA A 149 -0.16 13.11 -3.27
CA ALA A 149 -0.66 14.39 -3.79
C ALA A 149 0.07 15.60 -3.19
N ILE A 150 0.44 15.55 -1.91
CA ILE A 150 1.25 16.60 -1.28
C ILE A 150 2.64 16.63 -1.93
N LEU A 151 3.27 15.48 -2.12
CA LEU A 151 4.55 15.39 -2.84
C LEU A 151 4.43 15.94 -4.27
N ALA A 152 3.36 15.60 -4.98
CA ALA A 152 3.07 16.10 -6.32
C ALA A 152 2.89 17.62 -6.36
N PHE A 153 2.19 18.20 -5.37
CA PHE A 153 2.08 19.65 -5.23
C PHE A 153 3.46 20.30 -5.00
N LEU A 154 4.29 19.72 -4.12
CA LEU A 154 5.64 20.22 -3.88
C LEU A 154 6.51 20.12 -5.16
N VAL A 155 6.43 19.01 -5.90
CA VAL A 155 7.10 18.85 -7.20
C VAL A 155 6.61 19.93 -8.18
N LEU A 156 5.30 20.18 -8.26
CA LEU A 156 4.71 21.16 -9.16
C LEU A 156 5.31 22.57 -8.96
N VAL A 157 5.46 22.97 -7.69
CA VAL A 157 5.94 24.32 -7.31
C VAL A 157 7.46 24.43 -7.13
N SER A 158 8.18 23.31 -7.14
CA SER A 158 9.65 23.26 -6.99
C SER A 158 10.41 23.79 -8.20
N ASP A 159 11.69 24.09 -8.01
CA ASP A 159 12.61 24.41 -9.10
C ASP A 159 12.78 23.26 -10.10
N ALA A 160 13.19 23.60 -11.32
CA ALA A 160 13.42 22.62 -12.37
C ALA A 160 14.46 21.56 -11.94
N PRO A 161 14.22 20.28 -12.26
CA PRO A 161 15.21 19.24 -12.03
C PRO A 161 16.46 19.48 -12.87
N LYS A 162 17.65 19.18 -12.32
CA LYS A 162 18.95 19.39 -12.99
C LYS A 162 19.56 18.10 -13.54
N SER A 163 19.00 16.93 -13.21
CA SER A 163 19.54 15.62 -13.59
C SER A 163 18.44 14.73 -14.18
N LYS A 164 18.83 13.74 -15.00
CA LYS A 164 17.89 12.77 -15.59
C LYS A 164 17.10 12.00 -14.53
N ILE A 165 17.73 11.64 -13.42
CA ILE A 165 17.07 10.96 -12.29
C ILE A 165 16.01 11.88 -11.67
N ALA A 166 16.32 13.17 -11.48
CA ALA A 166 15.35 14.12 -10.95
C ALA A 166 14.19 14.40 -11.93
N HIS A 167 14.44 14.37 -13.24
CA HIS A 167 13.38 14.44 -14.25
C HIS A 167 12.47 13.20 -14.23
N LEU A 168 13.05 12.01 -14.11
CA LEU A 168 12.31 10.76 -13.97
C LEU A 168 11.48 10.78 -12.69
N PHE A 169 12.06 11.22 -11.57
CA PHE A 169 11.36 11.38 -10.30
C PHE A 169 10.16 12.32 -10.42
N ASP A 170 10.34 13.54 -10.96
CA ASP A 170 9.25 14.49 -11.16
C ASP A 170 8.13 13.89 -12.01
N SER A 171 8.51 13.21 -13.11
CA SER A 171 7.55 12.63 -14.04
C SER A 171 6.79 11.47 -13.41
N ALA A 172 7.48 10.59 -12.68
CA ALA A 172 6.89 9.46 -11.99
C ALA A 172 5.93 9.92 -10.87
N VAL A 173 6.35 10.87 -10.03
CA VAL A 173 5.49 11.42 -8.97
C VAL A 173 4.23 12.01 -9.55
N LEU A 174 4.33 12.88 -10.57
CA LEU A 174 3.16 13.53 -11.15
C LEU A 174 2.25 12.56 -11.92
N PHE A 175 2.83 11.61 -12.66
CA PHE A 175 2.08 10.62 -13.42
C PHE A 175 1.34 9.65 -12.50
N ILE A 176 2.04 9.06 -11.53
CA ILE A 176 1.43 8.12 -10.57
C ILE A 176 0.42 8.86 -9.71
N SER A 177 0.75 10.05 -9.18
CA SER A 177 -0.20 10.86 -8.40
C SER A 177 -1.45 11.21 -9.21
N GLY A 178 -1.29 11.63 -10.46
CA GLY A 178 -2.42 11.97 -11.33
C GLY A 178 -3.29 10.78 -11.71
N LEU A 179 -2.74 9.55 -11.69
CA LEU A 179 -3.48 8.31 -11.87
C LEU A 179 -3.87 7.62 -10.55
N SER A 180 -3.71 8.30 -9.42
CA SER A 180 -4.08 7.78 -8.08
C SER A 180 -5.17 8.60 -7.41
N GLY A 181 -5.86 9.48 -8.15
CA GLY A 181 -6.91 10.32 -7.62
C GLY A 181 -7.22 11.52 -8.50
N PRO A 182 -8.33 12.23 -8.24
CA PRO A 182 -8.76 13.37 -9.04
C PRO A 182 -7.91 14.64 -8.80
N PHE A 183 -6.81 14.56 -8.04
CA PHE A 183 -5.96 15.70 -7.68
C PHE A 183 -5.38 16.41 -8.91
N CYS A 184 -5.06 15.65 -9.97
CA CYS A 184 -4.52 16.19 -11.23
C CYS A 184 -5.43 17.25 -11.86
N VAL A 185 -6.76 17.09 -11.75
CA VAL A 185 -7.75 18.04 -12.27
C VAL A 185 -7.62 19.41 -11.61
N LEU A 186 -7.27 19.45 -10.32
CA LEU A 186 -7.04 20.68 -9.57
C LEU A 186 -5.60 21.22 -9.74
N PHE A 187 -4.62 20.33 -9.90
CA PHE A 187 -3.24 20.74 -10.15
C PHE A 187 -3.03 21.30 -11.55
N PHE A 188 -3.78 20.85 -12.55
CA PHE A 188 -3.67 21.33 -13.93
C PHE A 188 -3.81 22.85 -14.06
N PRO A 189 -4.89 23.52 -13.58
CA PRO A 189 -5.01 24.97 -13.68
C PRO A 189 -3.92 25.70 -12.88
N ILE A 190 -3.50 25.17 -11.73
CA ILE A 190 -2.39 25.75 -10.94
C ILE A 190 -1.09 25.70 -11.76
N GLY A 191 -0.75 24.53 -12.30
CA GLY A 191 0.44 24.33 -13.13
C GLY A 191 0.42 25.21 -14.38
N PHE A 192 -0.72 25.27 -15.06
CA PHE A 192 -0.91 26.09 -16.25
C PHE A 192 -0.63 27.56 -15.95
N LEU A 193 -1.24 28.13 -14.90
CA LEU A 193 -0.98 29.51 -14.49
C LEU A 193 0.49 29.76 -14.14
N ARG A 194 1.18 28.78 -13.52
CA ARG A 194 2.62 28.91 -13.21
C ARG A 194 3.52 28.89 -14.44
N VAL A 195 3.10 28.31 -15.57
CA VAL A 195 3.85 28.41 -16.84
C VAL A 195 3.92 29.87 -17.31
N PHE A 196 2.86 30.66 -17.12
CA PHE A 196 2.82 32.07 -17.54
C PHE A 196 3.48 33.02 -16.54
N ARG A 197 3.46 32.69 -15.24
CA ARG A 197 3.86 33.61 -14.16
C ARG A 197 5.34 33.60 -13.78
N GLY A 198 6.21 32.81 -14.40
CA GLY A 198 7.60 32.84 -13.95
C GLY A 198 8.65 32.56 -15.00
N ASP A 199 9.86 32.47 -14.48
CA ASP A 199 11.06 32.75 -15.26
C ASP A 199 11.32 31.73 -16.36
N ALA A 200 11.90 32.23 -17.46
CA ALA A 200 12.23 31.44 -18.65
C ALA A 200 13.03 30.17 -18.32
N VAL A 201 13.92 30.23 -17.31
CA VAL A 201 14.78 29.13 -16.86
C VAL A 201 13.97 27.89 -16.46
N ASN A 202 12.84 28.07 -15.79
CA ASN A 202 12.01 26.97 -15.29
C ASN A 202 10.87 26.60 -16.26
N ARG A 203 10.71 27.33 -17.37
CA ARG A 203 9.53 27.24 -18.24
C ARG A 203 9.35 25.85 -18.85
N GLN A 204 10.43 25.25 -19.37
CA GLN A 204 10.36 23.93 -20.00
C GLN A 204 9.93 22.83 -19.03
N ALA A 205 10.50 22.83 -17.81
CA ALA A 205 10.10 21.89 -16.77
C ALA A 205 8.64 22.07 -16.39
N ARG A 206 8.15 23.32 -16.25
CA ARG A 206 6.74 23.60 -15.94
C ARG A 206 5.79 23.12 -17.05
N ILE A 207 6.14 23.36 -18.32
CA ILE A 207 5.38 22.86 -19.46
C ILE A 207 5.28 21.33 -19.40
N TRP A 208 6.40 20.64 -19.15
CA TRP A 208 6.40 19.18 -19.04
C TRP A 208 5.50 18.67 -17.92
N ARG A 209 5.55 19.30 -16.73
CA ARG A 209 4.65 18.98 -15.60
C ARG A 209 3.18 19.17 -15.98
N VAL A 210 2.84 20.26 -16.68
CA VAL A 210 1.47 20.54 -17.14
C VAL A 210 0.99 19.52 -18.17
N ILE A 211 1.87 19.06 -19.08
CA ILE A 211 1.53 18.00 -20.03
C ILE A 211 1.14 16.71 -19.31
N ILE A 212 1.95 16.27 -18.33
CA ILE A 212 1.65 15.08 -17.52
C ILE A 212 0.31 15.25 -16.78
N LEU A 213 0.12 16.40 -16.13
CA LEU A 213 -1.13 16.70 -15.43
C LEU A 213 -2.33 16.76 -16.37
N GLY A 214 -2.17 17.28 -17.59
CA GLY A 214 -3.21 17.33 -18.60
C GLY A 214 -3.64 15.94 -19.04
N ILE A 215 -2.68 15.07 -19.37
CA ILE A 215 -2.93 13.68 -19.78
C ILE A 215 -3.67 12.93 -18.66
N THR A 216 -3.14 12.98 -17.44
CA THR A 216 -3.74 12.29 -16.28
C THR A 216 -5.11 12.85 -15.91
N SER A 217 -5.31 14.17 -16.01
CA SER A 217 -6.63 14.81 -15.81
C SER A 217 -7.65 14.32 -16.84
N CYS A 218 -7.27 14.21 -18.11
CA CYS A 218 -8.15 13.68 -19.14
C CYS A 218 -8.59 12.24 -18.81
N VAL A 219 -7.65 11.37 -18.40
CA VAL A 219 -7.97 10.00 -18.00
C VAL A 219 -8.97 9.98 -16.84
N GLN A 220 -8.69 10.72 -15.76
CA GLN A 220 -9.56 10.72 -14.58
C GLN A 220 -10.94 11.34 -14.87
N ILE A 221 -11.01 12.43 -15.64
CA ILE A 221 -12.29 13.04 -16.05
C ILE A 221 -13.11 12.04 -16.87
N LEU A 222 -12.50 11.32 -17.81
CA LEU A 222 -13.21 10.31 -18.60
C LEU A 222 -13.77 9.18 -17.74
N LEU A 223 -13.03 8.72 -16.72
CA LEU A 223 -13.51 7.69 -15.78
C LEU A 223 -14.66 8.22 -14.91
N ILE A 224 -14.54 9.45 -14.42
CA ILE A 224 -15.56 10.11 -13.61
C ILE A 224 -16.85 10.34 -14.42
N LEU A 225 -16.75 10.73 -15.69
CA LEU A 225 -17.91 11.01 -16.53
C LEU A 225 -18.53 9.75 -17.17
N GLY A 226 -17.69 8.82 -17.65
CA GLY A 226 -18.12 7.77 -18.57
C GLY A 226 -18.29 6.37 -17.98
N LEU A 227 -17.59 6.04 -16.89
CA LEU A 227 -17.49 4.65 -16.41
C LEU A 227 -17.99 4.45 -14.97
N SER A 228 -18.15 5.52 -14.18
CA SER A 228 -18.39 5.44 -12.73
C SER A 228 -19.80 5.80 -12.26
N HIS A 229 -20.74 6.05 -13.18
CA HIS A 229 -22.14 6.32 -12.81
C HIS A 229 -22.83 5.14 -12.07
N ALA A 230 -22.25 3.94 -12.14
CA ALA A 230 -22.82 2.72 -11.57
C ALA A 230 -22.26 2.30 -10.19
N GLU A 231 -21.17 2.90 -9.69
CA GLU A 231 -20.44 2.35 -8.51
C GLU A 231 -20.46 3.24 -7.26
N ARG A 232 -20.93 4.49 -7.34
CA ARG A 232 -21.01 5.38 -6.17
C ARG A 232 -22.36 5.29 -5.46
N GLU A 233 -22.62 4.17 -4.80
CA GLU A 233 -23.70 4.08 -3.80
C GLU A 233 -23.27 4.76 -2.50
N THR A 234 -23.35 6.09 -2.46
CA THR A 234 -23.12 6.84 -1.22
C THR A 234 -24.40 6.95 -0.42
N GLY A 235 -24.34 6.74 0.90
CA GLY A 235 -25.44 7.09 1.80
C GLY A 235 -25.84 8.57 1.66
N PRO A 236 -27.02 8.98 2.17
CA PRO A 236 -27.51 10.36 2.02
C PRO A 236 -26.51 11.38 2.58
N LEU A 237 -26.47 12.60 2.05
CA LEU A 237 -25.45 13.58 2.49
C LEU A 237 -25.66 14.03 3.94
N GLY A 238 -26.92 14.19 4.38
CA GLY A 238 -27.25 14.70 5.72
C GLY A 238 -26.78 16.14 5.96
N ALA A 239 -26.66 16.95 4.90
CA ALA A 239 -26.08 18.29 5.00
C ALA A 239 -26.99 19.31 5.68
N SER A 240 -26.41 20.17 6.52
CA SER A 240 -27.08 21.33 7.12
C SER A 240 -26.08 22.46 7.39
N ALA A 241 -26.55 23.71 7.43
CA ALA A 241 -25.68 24.86 7.72
C ALA A 241 -24.98 24.74 9.09
N GLU A 242 -25.68 24.17 10.08
CA GLU A 242 -25.11 23.87 11.40
C GLU A 242 -23.93 22.89 11.31
N LEU A 243 -24.13 21.77 10.62
CA LEU A 243 -23.08 20.75 10.47
C LEU A 243 -21.90 21.32 9.69
N LEU A 244 -22.13 22.15 8.67
CA LEU A 244 -21.06 22.81 7.94
C LEU A 244 -20.16 23.64 8.87
N VAL A 245 -20.75 24.43 9.77
CA VAL A 245 -20.00 25.24 10.74
C VAL A 245 -19.17 24.34 11.67
N LYS A 246 -19.76 23.25 12.19
CA LYS A 246 -19.06 22.28 13.04
C LYS A 246 -17.90 21.61 12.30
N ILE A 247 -18.11 21.19 11.05
CA ILE A 247 -17.09 20.59 10.18
C ILE A 247 -15.96 21.59 9.91
N LEU A 248 -16.28 22.85 9.57
CA LEU A 248 -15.26 23.88 9.34
C LEU A 248 -14.44 24.17 10.60
N ALA A 249 -15.06 24.11 11.78
CA ALA A 249 -14.37 24.29 13.06
C ALA A 249 -13.39 23.14 13.36
N MET A 250 -13.62 21.93 12.83
CA MET A 250 -12.71 20.79 13.03
C MET A 250 -11.34 20.99 12.37
N VAL A 251 -11.23 21.84 11.33
CA VAL A 251 -9.94 22.12 10.67
C VAL A 251 -8.93 22.75 11.63
N PRO A 252 -9.18 23.95 12.21
CA PRO A 252 -8.24 24.54 13.16
C PRO A 252 -8.13 23.73 14.46
N LEU A 253 -9.21 23.05 14.90
CA LEU A 253 -9.15 22.21 16.09
C LEU A 253 -8.23 21.00 15.91
N GLY A 254 -8.42 20.21 14.86
CA GLY A 254 -7.60 19.02 14.62
C GLY A 254 -6.13 19.35 14.49
N ALA A 255 -5.83 20.44 13.78
CA ALA A 255 -4.47 20.91 13.59
C ALA A 255 -3.83 21.52 14.86
N THR A 256 -4.60 21.91 15.88
CA THR A 256 -4.08 22.64 17.05
C THR A 256 -4.21 21.89 18.38
N VAL A 257 -5.26 21.09 18.56
CA VAL A 257 -5.50 20.32 19.79
C VAL A 257 -5.46 18.80 19.57
N GLY A 258 -5.36 18.34 18.33
CA GLY A 258 -5.24 16.92 18.00
C GLY A 258 -6.54 16.12 18.13
N TYR A 259 -6.45 14.82 17.84
CA TYR A 259 -7.53 13.85 17.90
C TYR A 259 -8.06 13.73 19.32
N THR A 260 -7.18 13.51 20.30
CA THR A 260 -7.57 13.35 21.71
C THR A 260 -8.26 14.61 22.22
N GLY A 261 -7.76 15.79 21.83
CA GLY A 261 -8.37 17.07 22.14
C GLY A 261 -9.76 17.23 21.51
N ILE A 262 -9.93 16.85 20.24
CA ILE A 262 -11.24 16.87 19.57
C ILE A 262 -12.23 15.95 20.29
N VAL A 263 -11.86 14.70 20.57
CA VAL A 263 -12.75 13.73 21.23
C VAL A 263 -13.19 14.25 22.59
N ALA A 264 -12.25 14.80 23.38
CA ALA A 264 -12.57 15.41 24.67
C ALA A 264 -13.50 16.63 24.54
N LEU A 265 -13.28 17.49 23.53
CA LEU A 265 -14.11 18.67 23.29
C LEU A 265 -15.52 18.31 22.83
N LEU A 266 -15.69 17.32 21.96
CA LEU A 266 -16.99 16.88 21.45
C LEU A 266 -17.89 16.31 22.56
N GLN A 267 -17.31 15.85 23.67
CA GLN A 267 -18.05 15.37 24.85
C GLN A 267 -18.54 16.53 25.76
N GLN A 268 -18.05 17.76 25.57
CA GLN A 268 -18.44 18.90 26.40
C GLN A 268 -19.72 19.56 25.86
N SER A 269 -20.60 20.00 26.78
CA SER A 269 -21.85 20.72 26.45
C SER A 269 -21.61 22.00 25.63
N ILE A 270 -20.42 22.59 25.78
CA ILE A 270 -19.98 23.78 25.06
C ILE A 270 -19.90 23.54 23.53
N PHE A 271 -19.63 22.30 23.11
CA PHE A 271 -19.56 21.89 21.71
C PHE A 271 -20.89 21.35 21.16
N VAL A 272 -21.85 21.04 22.04
CA VAL A 272 -23.22 20.68 21.67
C VAL A 272 -23.92 21.88 21.03
N GLY A 273 -23.71 23.08 21.58
CA GLY A 273 -24.19 24.34 21.00
C GLY A 273 -23.39 24.82 19.79
N ASN A 274 -23.99 25.70 18.98
CA ASN A 274 -23.37 26.19 17.73
C ASN A 274 -22.44 27.38 17.90
N SER A 275 -22.51 28.10 19.03
CA SER A 275 -21.79 29.38 19.20
C SER A 275 -20.26 29.22 19.18
N ILE A 276 -19.71 28.22 19.86
CA ILE A 276 -18.26 28.00 19.90
C ILE A 276 -17.72 27.47 18.57
N PRO A 277 -18.30 26.42 17.94
CA PRO A 277 -17.91 26.02 16.59
C PRO A 277 -17.97 27.18 15.59
N PHE A 278 -18.99 28.04 15.68
CA PHE A 278 -19.12 29.22 14.83
C PHE A 278 -17.99 30.23 15.02
N LEU A 279 -17.64 30.56 16.28
CA LEU A 279 -16.52 31.45 16.57
C LEU A 279 -15.18 30.88 16.07
N ILE A 280 -14.97 29.57 16.23
CA ILE A 280 -13.78 28.88 15.74
C ILE A 280 -13.72 28.93 14.21
N ALA A 281 -14.83 28.61 13.52
CA ALA A 281 -14.91 28.62 12.07
C ALA A 281 -14.66 30.03 11.49
N ILE A 282 -15.25 31.07 12.08
CA ILE A 282 -15.00 32.46 11.66
C ILE A 282 -13.54 32.86 11.89
N THR A 283 -12.99 32.55 13.07
CA THR A 283 -11.58 32.85 13.36
C THR A 283 -10.65 32.14 12.38
N GLY A 284 -10.96 30.87 12.08
CA GLY A 284 -10.28 30.08 11.06
C GLY A 284 -10.31 30.76 9.69
N PHE A 285 -11.50 31.17 9.25
CA PHE A 285 -11.69 31.88 7.99
C PHE A 285 -10.91 33.20 7.93
N LEU A 286 -10.91 34.00 9.00
CA LEU A 286 -10.16 35.26 9.07
C LEU A 286 -8.64 35.02 8.96
N ILE A 287 -8.12 34.00 9.64
CA ILE A 287 -6.69 33.64 9.54
C ILE A 287 -6.34 33.19 8.13
N PHE A 288 -7.19 32.36 7.49
CA PHE A 288 -7.00 31.99 6.08
C PHE A 288 -7.05 33.21 5.16
N ALA A 289 -8.00 34.12 5.33
CA ALA A 289 -8.13 35.32 4.51
C ALA A 289 -6.91 36.25 4.64
N ILE A 290 -6.46 36.53 5.87
CA ILE A 290 -5.27 37.36 6.11
C ILE A 290 -4.03 36.69 5.50
N SER A 291 -3.88 35.38 5.70
CA SER A 291 -2.74 34.61 5.18
C SER A 291 -2.77 34.50 3.66
N PHE A 292 -3.95 34.43 3.05
CA PHE A 292 -4.10 34.44 1.60
C PHE A 292 -3.69 35.80 1.02
N LEU A 293 -4.08 36.90 1.65
CA LEU A 293 -3.75 38.26 1.21
C LEU A 293 -2.27 38.61 1.43
N ARG A 294 -1.68 38.17 2.54
CA ARG A 294 -0.30 38.54 2.94
C ARG A 294 0.75 37.48 2.63
N GLY A 295 0.34 36.23 2.44
CA GLY A 295 1.23 35.10 2.25
C GLY A 295 1.79 34.99 0.83
N PRO A 296 2.81 34.14 0.64
CA PRO A 296 3.44 33.90 -0.65
C PRO A 296 2.50 33.16 -1.61
N THR A 297 2.74 33.28 -2.91
CA THR A 297 1.92 32.67 -3.96
C THR A 297 1.76 31.15 -3.79
N ILE A 298 2.82 30.44 -3.33
CA ILE A 298 2.76 29.00 -3.06
C ILE A 298 1.70 28.66 -1.99
N LEU A 299 1.60 29.44 -0.91
CA LEU A 299 0.60 29.23 0.12
C LEU A 299 -0.80 29.49 -0.43
N ARG A 300 -0.98 30.54 -1.25
CA ARG A 300 -2.28 30.84 -1.88
C ARG A 300 -2.76 29.71 -2.76
N GLU A 301 -1.86 29.15 -3.57
CA GLU A 301 -2.17 27.98 -4.41
C GLU A 301 -2.47 26.74 -3.59
N PHE A 302 -1.73 26.51 -2.48
CA PHE A 302 -2.01 25.40 -1.59
C PHE A 302 -3.34 25.57 -0.84
N ILE A 303 -3.66 26.77 -0.35
CA ILE A 303 -4.97 27.08 0.26
C ILE A 303 -6.09 26.85 -0.75
N PHE A 304 -5.93 27.30 -1.99
CA PHE A 304 -6.91 27.05 -3.05
C PHE A 304 -7.10 25.55 -3.30
N PHE A 305 -6.00 24.81 -3.46
CA PHE A 305 -6.05 23.36 -3.63
C PHE A 305 -6.73 22.66 -2.44
N ALA A 306 -6.32 22.99 -1.21
CA ALA A 306 -6.88 22.42 0.01
C ALA A 306 -8.37 22.72 0.16
N ALA A 307 -8.80 23.96 -0.11
CA ALA A 307 -10.20 24.35 -0.07
C ALA A 307 -11.03 23.65 -1.15
N ALA A 308 -10.52 23.54 -2.38
CA ALA A 308 -11.20 22.84 -3.47
C ALA A 308 -11.32 21.34 -3.18
N MET A 309 -10.24 20.70 -2.70
CA MET A 309 -10.27 19.30 -2.29
C MET A 309 -11.24 19.05 -1.13
N PHE A 310 -11.25 19.94 -0.13
CA PHE A 310 -12.15 19.83 1.00
C PHE A 310 -13.62 20.01 0.56
N ALA A 311 -13.90 20.97 -0.32
CA ALA A 311 -15.23 21.13 -0.90
C ALA A 311 -15.70 19.90 -1.68
N LEU A 312 -14.82 19.28 -2.47
CA LEU A 312 -15.13 18.03 -3.18
C LEU A 312 -15.38 16.87 -2.21
N ALA A 313 -14.56 16.76 -1.16
CA ALA A 313 -14.74 15.77 -0.11
C ALA A 313 -16.06 15.94 0.65
N LEU A 314 -16.51 17.18 0.88
CA LEU A 314 -17.81 17.45 1.50
C LEU A 314 -18.99 17.26 0.54
N PHE A 315 -18.77 17.39 -0.77
CA PHE A 315 -19.82 17.20 -1.77
C PHE A 315 -20.10 15.71 -2.05
N LYS A 316 -19.05 14.89 -2.12
CA LYS A 316 -19.14 13.43 -2.36
C LYS A 316 -18.20 12.65 -1.43
N PRO A 317 -18.42 12.68 -0.12
CA PRO A 317 -17.64 11.87 0.82
C PRO A 317 -17.93 10.38 0.65
N LEU A 318 -16.89 9.57 0.79
CA LEU A 318 -16.96 8.11 0.90
C LEU A 318 -16.61 7.73 2.33
N ILE A 319 -17.60 7.63 3.22
CA ILE A 319 -17.39 7.24 4.64
C ILE A 319 -18.27 6.06 5.01
N SER A 320 -19.52 6.06 4.55
CA SER A 320 -20.48 4.98 4.81
C SER A 320 -21.36 4.71 3.60
N MET A 321 -21.76 3.46 3.39
CA MET A 321 -22.70 3.11 2.32
C MET A 321 -24.15 3.31 2.75
N SER A 322 -24.44 3.36 4.06
CA SER A 322 -25.80 3.38 4.60
C SER A 322 -26.14 4.61 5.42
N MET A 323 -25.17 5.19 6.12
CA MET A 323 -25.39 6.29 7.06
C MET A 323 -25.26 7.67 6.39
N PRO A 324 -25.91 8.71 6.97
CA PRO A 324 -25.71 10.08 6.52
C PRO A 324 -24.25 10.55 6.65
N GLN A 325 -23.68 11.11 5.59
CA GLN A 325 -22.23 11.37 5.52
C GLN A 325 -21.73 12.49 6.43
N TRP A 326 -22.37 13.67 6.42
CA TRP A 326 -21.91 14.83 7.21
C TRP A 326 -21.94 14.58 8.73
N PRO A 327 -22.98 13.93 9.29
CA PRO A 327 -22.94 13.50 10.69
C PRO A 327 -21.78 12.55 10.99
N MET A 328 -21.46 11.62 10.09
CA MET A 328 -20.34 10.68 10.26
C MET A 328 -18.98 11.39 10.25
N ILE A 329 -18.80 12.46 9.45
CA ILE A 329 -17.58 13.29 9.48
C ILE A 329 -17.29 13.86 10.88
N LEU A 330 -18.33 14.12 11.68
CA LEU A 330 -18.20 14.63 13.04
C LEU A 330 -18.02 13.52 14.09
N THR A 331 -17.81 12.27 13.67
CA THR A 331 -17.59 11.12 14.55
C THR A 331 -16.16 10.60 14.34
N PRO A 332 -15.14 11.20 15.00
CA PRO A 332 -13.76 10.75 14.89
C PRO A 332 -13.63 9.24 15.21
N PRO A 333 -12.78 8.49 14.48
CA PRO A 333 -11.86 8.95 13.44
C PRO A 333 -12.46 8.98 12.01
N ALA A 334 -13.78 8.85 11.83
CA ALA A 334 -14.37 8.67 10.50
C ALA A 334 -14.15 9.87 9.56
N GLY A 335 -13.60 9.63 8.36
CA GLY A 335 -13.37 10.66 7.35
C GLY A 335 -12.30 11.70 7.73
N ASN A 336 -11.50 11.41 8.74
CA ASN A 336 -10.36 12.22 9.18
C ASN A 336 -9.40 12.56 8.04
N ARG A 337 -9.22 11.66 7.07
CA ARG A 337 -8.42 11.88 5.85
C ARG A 337 -8.79 13.15 5.07
N TYR A 338 -10.05 13.58 5.11
CA TYR A 338 -10.50 14.80 4.41
C TYR A 338 -9.96 16.10 5.04
N PHE A 339 -9.52 16.05 6.29
CA PHE A 339 -8.97 17.21 6.99
C PHE A 339 -7.47 17.40 6.76
N LEU A 340 -6.77 16.44 6.13
CA LEU A 340 -5.32 16.47 5.96
C LEU A 340 -4.81 17.76 5.29
N TYR A 341 -5.32 18.11 4.10
CA TYR A 341 -4.85 19.32 3.39
C TYR A 341 -5.28 20.62 4.09
N PRO A 342 -6.53 20.78 4.56
CA PRO A 342 -6.92 21.94 5.35
C PRO A 342 -6.08 22.16 6.60
N MET A 343 -5.73 21.10 7.34
CA MET A 343 -4.86 21.20 8.53
C MET A 343 -3.43 21.66 8.16
N LEU A 344 -2.88 21.17 7.06
CA LEU A 344 -1.60 21.66 6.54
C LEU A 344 -1.67 23.13 6.09
N ALA A 345 -2.76 23.51 5.44
CA ALA A 345 -2.99 24.88 5.01
C ALA A 345 -3.13 25.80 6.24
N TRP A 346 -3.76 25.32 7.31
CA TRP A 346 -3.87 26.03 8.59
C TRP A 346 -2.50 26.32 9.20
N TRP A 347 -1.61 25.33 9.29
CA TRP A 347 -0.25 25.60 9.76
C TRP A 347 0.50 26.54 8.82
N GLY A 348 0.36 26.40 7.50
CA GLY A 348 0.97 27.32 6.55
C GLY A 348 0.50 28.77 6.76
N ALA A 349 -0.78 28.95 7.05
CA ALA A 349 -1.37 30.23 7.43
C ALA A 349 -0.76 30.75 8.75
N LEU A 350 -0.69 29.93 9.80
CA LEU A 350 -0.08 30.34 11.08
C LEU A 350 1.38 30.75 10.94
N PHE A 351 2.18 30.09 10.11
CA PHE A 351 3.56 30.50 9.82
C PHE A 351 3.62 31.88 9.15
N VAL A 352 2.71 32.16 8.21
CA VAL A 352 2.60 33.51 7.60
C VAL A 352 2.21 34.54 8.64
N ILE A 353 1.20 34.26 9.47
CA ILE A 353 0.77 35.19 10.52
C ILE A 353 1.89 35.43 11.54
N ALA A 354 2.63 34.39 11.93
CA ALA A 354 3.77 34.50 12.84
C ALA A 354 4.93 35.33 12.27
N SER A 355 4.99 35.50 10.95
CA SER A 355 5.98 36.37 10.28
C SER A 355 5.56 37.84 10.20
N LEU A 356 4.32 38.18 10.53
CA LEU A 356 3.82 39.55 10.48
C LEU A 356 4.44 40.43 11.58
N LYS A 357 4.53 41.73 11.31
CA LYS A 357 5.11 42.73 12.23
C LYS A 357 4.24 42.99 13.47
N ASN A 358 2.93 42.78 13.39
CA ASN A 358 2.02 43.04 14.52
C ASN A 358 2.26 42.01 15.63
N LEU A 359 2.75 42.47 16.78
CA LEU A 359 3.15 41.61 17.90
C LEU A 359 1.99 40.80 18.49
N PHE A 360 0.79 41.38 18.56
CA PHE A 360 -0.38 40.69 19.12
C PHE A 360 -0.79 39.52 18.23
N VAL A 361 -0.98 39.76 16.93
CA VAL A 361 -1.39 38.73 15.97
C VAL A 361 -0.30 37.66 15.82
N ARG A 362 0.97 38.08 15.80
CA ARG A 362 2.12 37.17 15.84
C ARG A 362 2.12 36.29 17.09
N GLY A 363 1.87 36.89 18.26
CA GLY A 363 1.78 36.18 19.53
C GLY A 363 0.70 35.11 19.50
N MET A 364 -0.50 35.44 19.01
CA MET A 364 -1.59 34.47 18.84
C MET A 364 -1.19 33.28 17.97
N ALA A 365 -0.59 33.52 16.80
CA ALA A 365 -0.16 32.44 15.92
C ALA A 365 0.93 31.55 16.55
N LEU A 366 1.89 32.15 17.24
CA LEU A 366 2.91 31.41 17.98
C LEU A 366 2.32 30.60 19.12
N THR A 367 1.31 31.12 19.83
CA THR A 367 0.59 30.37 20.86
C THR A 367 -0.11 29.15 20.26
N LEU A 368 -0.83 29.29 19.14
CA LEU A 368 -1.50 28.16 18.48
C LEU A 368 -0.51 27.08 18.00
N LEU A 369 0.63 27.50 17.43
CA LEU A 369 1.71 26.59 17.05
C LEU A 369 2.32 25.90 18.28
N ALA A 370 2.56 26.65 19.35
CA ALA A 370 3.08 26.10 20.60
C ALA A 370 2.07 25.12 21.23
N THR A 371 0.78 25.40 21.18
CA THR A 371 -0.27 24.48 21.64
C THR A 371 -0.22 23.17 20.87
N THR A 372 -0.02 23.24 19.55
CA THR A 372 0.14 22.04 18.71
C THR A 372 1.32 21.19 19.20
N VAL A 373 2.49 21.81 19.38
CA VAL A 373 3.73 21.11 19.76
C VAL A 373 3.70 20.58 21.20
N ILE A 374 3.12 21.34 22.13
CA ILE A 374 3.17 21.04 23.58
C ILE A 374 2.02 20.11 23.99
N PHE A 375 0.85 20.23 23.36
CA PHE A 375 -0.34 19.48 23.75
C PHE A 375 -0.78 18.46 22.70
N ALA A 376 -1.06 18.90 21.47
CA ALA A 376 -1.65 18.01 20.46
C ALA A 376 -0.72 16.86 20.06
N ILE A 377 0.54 17.15 19.77
CA ILE A 377 1.50 16.13 19.35
C ILE A 377 1.74 15.11 20.49
N PRO A 378 2.01 15.50 21.75
CA PRO A 378 2.16 14.54 22.83
C PRO A 378 0.88 13.78 23.18
N SER A 379 -0.31 14.42 23.11
CA SER A 379 -1.58 13.75 23.41
C SER A 379 -1.97 12.71 22.38
N ASP A 380 -1.54 12.92 21.13
CA ASP A 380 -1.74 11.99 20.04
C ASP A 380 -0.51 11.10 19.82
N TRP A 381 0.51 11.17 20.70
CA TRP A 381 1.73 10.38 20.54
C TRP A 381 1.53 8.92 20.93
N GLY A 382 2.06 8.03 20.10
CA GLY A 382 2.05 6.61 20.34
C GLY A 382 0.86 5.96 19.64
N ASP A 383 0.64 4.70 19.96
CA ASP A 383 -0.35 3.89 19.25
C ASP A 383 -1.79 4.17 19.79
N LEU A 384 -2.28 5.41 19.70
CA LEU A 384 -3.67 5.70 20.07
C LEU A 384 -4.68 4.87 19.25
N PHE A 385 -4.26 4.38 18.10
CA PHE A 385 -5.04 3.50 17.24
C PHE A 385 -4.30 2.18 16.99
N LYS A 386 -4.04 1.42 18.06
CA LYS A 386 -3.62 0.02 17.93
C LYS A 386 -4.73 -0.76 17.25
N LEU A 387 -4.46 -1.19 16.01
CA LEU A 387 -5.26 -2.23 15.39
C LEU A 387 -5.09 -3.50 16.22
N PRO A 388 -6.18 -4.09 16.76
CA PRO A 388 -6.06 -5.31 17.53
C PRO A 388 -5.54 -6.43 16.63
N GLU A 389 -4.61 -7.23 17.16
CA GLU A 389 -4.04 -8.37 16.44
C GLU A 389 -5.15 -9.33 16.01
N THR A 390 -5.05 -9.81 14.78
CA THR A 390 -5.97 -10.78 14.19
C THR A 390 -5.27 -12.12 13.98
N ASP A 391 -6.04 -13.14 13.59
CA ASP A 391 -5.48 -14.43 13.17
C ASP A 391 -4.97 -14.41 11.70
N PHE A 392 -4.72 -13.22 11.12
CA PHE A 392 -4.33 -13.05 9.71
C PHE A 392 -3.15 -13.93 9.32
N VAL A 393 -2.04 -13.86 10.06
CA VAL A 393 -0.81 -14.61 9.74
C VAL A 393 -1.06 -16.12 9.77
N ALA A 394 -1.80 -16.61 10.78
CA ALA A 394 -2.17 -18.02 10.87
C ALA A 394 -3.04 -18.46 9.68
N ARG A 395 -4.03 -17.64 9.29
CA ARG A 395 -4.88 -17.93 8.11
C ARG A 395 -4.15 -17.80 6.78
N ALA A 396 -3.17 -16.90 6.68
CA ALA A 396 -2.31 -16.79 5.52
C ALA A 396 -1.50 -18.08 5.32
N HIS A 397 -0.89 -18.59 6.38
CA HIS A 397 -0.21 -19.89 6.36
C HIS A 397 -1.17 -21.05 6.05
N GLN A 398 -2.39 -21.02 6.60
CA GLN A 398 -3.43 -22.01 6.28
C GLN A 398 -3.79 -21.98 4.78
N LEU A 399 -3.96 -20.80 4.19
CA LEU A 399 -4.23 -20.66 2.76
C LEU A 399 -3.06 -21.18 1.93
N ASP A 400 -1.82 -20.82 2.29
CA ASP A 400 -0.62 -21.25 1.58
C ASP A 400 -0.45 -22.77 1.60
N ALA A 401 -0.87 -23.44 2.69
CA ALA A 401 -0.88 -24.90 2.84
C ALA A 401 -2.13 -25.59 2.25
N SER A 402 -3.16 -24.83 1.85
CA SER A 402 -4.43 -25.40 1.39
C SER A 402 -4.37 -25.94 -0.04
N GLN A 403 -5.35 -26.78 -0.41
CA GLN A 403 -5.47 -27.28 -1.77
C GLN A 403 -5.83 -26.15 -2.74
N ARG A 404 -5.39 -26.27 -3.99
CA ARG A 404 -5.76 -25.32 -5.04
C ARG A 404 -7.28 -25.20 -5.15
N GLY A 405 -7.78 -23.97 -5.17
CA GLY A 405 -9.20 -23.64 -5.18
C GLY A 405 -9.86 -23.57 -3.79
N THR A 406 -9.15 -23.92 -2.71
CA THR A 406 -9.64 -23.62 -1.35
C THR A 406 -9.73 -22.11 -1.17
N ILE A 407 -10.88 -21.63 -0.68
CA ILE A 407 -11.10 -20.23 -0.35
C ILE A 407 -10.96 -20.07 1.15
N VAL A 408 -10.09 -19.15 1.57
CA VAL A 408 -9.94 -18.76 2.98
C VAL A 408 -10.36 -17.32 3.13
N GLU A 409 -11.12 -17.04 4.19
CA GLU A 409 -11.45 -15.68 4.59
C GLU A 409 -10.43 -15.19 5.61
N LEU A 410 -9.70 -14.15 5.23
CA LEU A 410 -8.70 -13.51 6.06
C LEU A 410 -9.30 -12.28 6.75
N PRO A 411 -9.04 -12.10 8.06
CA PRO A 411 -9.45 -10.89 8.77
C PRO A 411 -8.71 -9.67 8.20
N VAL A 412 -9.40 -8.54 8.14
CA VAL A 412 -8.85 -7.22 7.78
C VAL A 412 -9.49 -6.20 8.72
N HIS A 413 -8.85 -5.06 8.96
CA HIS A 413 -9.46 -3.96 9.71
C HIS A 413 -10.17 -2.97 8.79
N PRO A 414 -11.29 -2.36 9.23
CA PRO A 414 -12.02 -2.67 10.47
C PRO A 414 -12.67 -4.08 10.41
N PRO A 415 -12.98 -4.72 11.55
CA PRO A 415 -13.38 -6.14 11.62
C PRO A 415 -14.57 -6.57 10.76
N SER A 416 -15.41 -5.61 10.35
CA SER A 416 -16.53 -5.81 9.43
C SER A 416 -16.09 -6.12 7.98
N VAL A 417 -14.85 -5.80 7.63
CA VAL A 417 -14.26 -6.05 6.33
C VAL A 417 -13.53 -7.40 6.34
N LYS A 418 -13.70 -8.19 5.29
CA LYS A 418 -13.04 -9.50 5.12
C LYS A 418 -12.43 -9.59 3.74
N MET A 419 -11.23 -10.14 3.66
CA MET A 419 -10.59 -10.47 2.39
C MET A 419 -10.78 -11.96 2.10
N ARG A 420 -11.37 -12.29 0.95
CA ARG A 420 -11.60 -13.68 0.53
C ARG A 420 -10.60 -14.01 -0.56
N LEU A 421 -9.69 -14.94 -0.29
CA LEU A 421 -8.68 -15.35 -1.27
C LEU A 421 -8.83 -16.83 -1.60
N ALA A 422 -8.75 -17.13 -2.90
CA ALA A 422 -8.59 -18.50 -3.37
C ALA A 422 -7.11 -18.89 -3.43
N GLN A 423 -6.83 -20.16 -3.10
CA GLN A 423 -5.50 -20.72 -3.32
C GLN A 423 -5.30 -20.96 -4.81
N ASN A 424 -4.58 -20.03 -5.45
CA ASN A 424 -4.33 -20.03 -6.89
C ASN A 424 -2.99 -20.71 -7.25
N ARG A 425 -2.17 -21.06 -6.24
CA ARG A 425 -0.90 -21.78 -6.41
C ARG A 425 -1.09 -23.25 -6.00
N ASP A 426 -0.34 -24.16 -6.62
CA ASP A 426 -0.25 -25.52 -6.09
C ASP A 426 0.41 -25.41 -4.69
N PRO A 427 -0.09 -26.11 -3.66
CA PRO A 427 0.49 -26.03 -2.32
C PRO A 427 1.99 -26.32 -2.36
N LEU A 428 2.77 -25.59 -1.55
CA LEU A 428 4.15 -25.98 -1.27
C LEU A 428 4.07 -27.36 -0.61
N ALA A 429 4.53 -28.39 -1.30
CA ALA A 429 4.65 -29.71 -0.72
C ALA A 429 5.89 -29.70 0.18
N SER A 430 5.68 -29.59 1.48
CA SER A 430 6.64 -30.05 2.48
C SER A 430 6.78 -31.57 2.35
N ALA A 431 7.92 -32.15 2.72
CA ALA A 431 8.04 -33.60 2.79
C ALA A 431 6.95 -34.13 3.74
N GLU A 432 5.94 -34.81 3.20
CA GLU A 432 4.75 -35.18 3.98
C GLU A 432 5.10 -36.29 4.98
N ILE A 433 5.93 -37.26 4.57
CA ILE A 433 6.29 -38.45 5.35
C ILE A 433 7.66 -38.97 4.88
N ALA A 434 8.53 -39.39 5.81
CA ALA A 434 9.65 -40.26 5.49
C ALA A 434 9.10 -41.65 5.15
N ILE A 435 9.14 -42.05 3.88
CA ILE A 435 8.59 -43.34 3.45
C ILE A 435 9.56 -44.45 3.84
N ASP A 436 9.04 -45.53 4.44
CA ASP A 436 9.83 -46.72 4.77
C ASP A 436 10.16 -47.55 3.51
N GLU A 437 11.31 -48.22 3.49
CA GLU A 437 11.76 -49.04 2.35
C GLU A 437 10.74 -50.16 2.03
N HIS A 438 10.05 -50.68 3.05
CA HIS A 438 9.04 -51.73 2.86
C HIS A 438 7.86 -51.28 1.99
N GLU A 439 7.37 -50.05 2.18
CA GLU A 439 6.29 -49.48 1.36
C GLU A 439 6.74 -49.23 -0.09
N LEU A 440 7.99 -48.82 -0.29
CA LEU A 440 8.57 -48.65 -1.62
C LEU A 440 8.74 -49.99 -2.34
N ASP A 441 9.17 -51.04 -1.64
CA ASP A 441 9.38 -52.36 -2.22
C ASP A 441 8.06 -53.02 -2.67
N LEU A 442 6.97 -52.80 -1.94
CA LEU A 442 5.62 -53.21 -2.36
C LEU A 442 5.23 -52.54 -3.69
N ALA A 443 5.51 -51.23 -3.84
CA ALA A 443 5.18 -50.45 -5.03
C ALA A 443 6.11 -50.70 -6.24
N ARG A 444 7.34 -51.19 -6.03
CA ARG A 444 8.31 -51.55 -7.09
C ARG A 444 7.89 -52.78 -7.91
N SER A 445 6.96 -53.59 -7.41
CA SER A 445 6.55 -54.86 -8.04
C SER A 445 5.72 -54.70 -9.32
N THR A 446 5.27 -53.49 -9.66
CA THR A 446 4.40 -53.19 -10.81
C THR A 446 4.87 -51.95 -11.58
N LYS A 447 4.99 -52.07 -12.91
CA LYS A 447 5.56 -51.01 -13.76
C LYS A 447 4.50 -50.03 -14.26
N GLY A 448 4.27 -48.97 -13.47
CA GLY A 448 3.61 -47.75 -13.93
C GLY A 448 4.43 -47.04 -15.01
N LEU A 449 3.80 -46.13 -15.75
CA LEU A 449 4.45 -45.28 -16.76
C LEU A 449 4.41 -43.82 -16.28
N CYS A 450 5.53 -43.12 -16.38
CA CYS A 450 5.62 -41.73 -15.96
C CYS A 450 6.67 -40.96 -16.74
N SER A 451 6.60 -39.64 -16.64
CA SER A 451 7.66 -38.72 -17.07
C SER A 451 7.63 -37.48 -16.22
N LEU A 452 8.81 -36.85 -16.09
CA LEU A 452 8.96 -35.48 -15.64
C LEU A 452 9.36 -34.63 -16.86
N ASP A 453 8.54 -33.64 -17.19
CA ASP A 453 8.68 -32.91 -18.46
C ASP A 453 9.17 -31.48 -18.24
N ILE A 454 8.76 -30.85 -17.13
CA ILE A 454 8.99 -29.44 -16.84
C ILE A 454 9.50 -29.27 -15.42
N VAL A 455 10.55 -28.46 -15.26
CA VAL A 455 11.04 -28.00 -13.95
C VAL A 455 11.14 -26.47 -13.98
N ASN A 456 10.59 -25.79 -12.97
CA ASN A 456 10.53 -24.33 -12.89
C ASN A 456 9.95 -23.67 -14.14
N GLY A 457 8.92 -24.29 -14.74
CA GLY A 457 8.27 -23.79 -15.95
C GLY A 457 9.07 -23.96 -17.24
N LYS A 458 10.25 -24.61 -17.20
CA LYS A 458 11.07 -24.90 -18.38
C LYS A 458 11.05 -26.39 -18.71
N VAL A 459 10.93 -26.72 -20.00
CA VAL A 459 11.08 -28.11 -20.47
C VAL A 459 12.50 -28.58 -20.17
N VAL A 460 12.62 -29.71 -19.49
CA VAL A 460 13.92 -30.27 -19.07
C VAL A 460 14.29 -31.50 -19.89
N SER A 461 15.51 -31.48 -20.43
CA SER A 461 16.13 -32.64 -21.08
C SER A 461 17.31 -33.21 -20.28
N ASN A 462 17.91 -32.39 -19.40
CA ASN A 462 18.97 -32.83 -18.52
C ASN A 462 18.38 -33.62 -17.35
N LYS A 463 18.80 -34.88 -17.22
CA LYS A 463 18.34 -35.80 -16.16
C LYS A 463 19.01 -35.56 -14.81
N TYR A 464 19.97 -34.64 -14.71
CA TYR A 464 20.64 -34.27 -13.47
C TYR A 464 20.26 -32.84 -13.08
N LEU A 465 19.66 -32.71 -11.90
CA LEU A 465 19.22 -31.45 -11.31
C LEU A 465 20.06 -31.14 -10.06
N SER A 466 20.17 -29.85 -9.73
CA SER A 466 20.82 -29.38 -8.50
C SER A 466 19.82 -28.55 -7.71
N ALA A 467 19.80 -28.71 -6.40
CA ALA A 467 19.01 -27.89 -5.48
C ALA A 467 19.83 -27.57 -4.24
N ASN A 468 19.59 -26.39 -3.68
CA ASN A 468 20.06 -26.02 -2.34
C ASN A 468 18.90 -26.16 -1.34
N PRO A 469 19.18 -26.31 -0.04
CA PRO A 469 18.14 -26.36 1.00
C PRO A 469 17.20 -25.14 1.04
N LEU A 470 17.60 -24.00 0.48
CA LEU A 470 16.77 -22.79 0.39
C LEU A 470 15.99 -22.67 -0.93
N ASP A 471 16.20 -23.60 -1.86
CA ASP A 471 15.53 -23.56 -3.16
C ASP A 471 14.12 -24.15 -3.05
N VAL A 472 13.21 -23.56 -3.83
CA VAL A 472 11.89 -24.14 -4.12
C VAL A 472 11.86 -24.47 -5.60
N LEU A 473 11.67 -25.74 -5.93
CA LEU A 473 11.58 -26.21 -7.31
C LEU A 473 10.16 -26.69 -7.63
N SER A 474 9.59 -26.23 -8.74
CA SER A 474 8.35 -26.78 -9.28
C SER A 474 8.63 -27.87 -10.30
N PHE A 475 7.92 -28.98 -10.17
CA PHE A 475 8.02 -30.17 -11.00
C PHE A 475 6.68 -30.43 -11.66
N THR A 476 6.65 -30.67 -12.96
CA THR A 476 5.43 -31.04 -13.68
C THR A 476 5.71 -32.20 -14.61
N GLY A 477 4.79 -33.16 -14.62
CA GLY A 477 4.94 -34.41 -15.36
C GLY A 477 3.61 -35.12 -15.56
N TRP A 478 3.68 -36.43 -15.79
CA TRP A 478 2.51 -37.29 -15.86
C TRP A 478 2.81 -38.68 -15.31
N GLY A 479 1.77 -39.34 -14.78
CA GLY A 479 1.85 -40.70 -14.26
C GLY A 479 0.59 -41.49 -14.60
N VAL A 480 0.76 -42.66 -15.23
CA VAL A 480 -0.31 -43.58 -15.65
C VAL A 480 -0.01 -44.97 -15.08
N PRO A 481 -0.94 -45.60 -14.33
CA PRO A 481 -0.79 -46.98 -13.88
C PRO A 481 -0.54 -47.92 -15.06
N GLY A 482 0.21 -49.01 -14.87
CA GLY A 482 0.57 -49.97 -15.92
C GLY A 482 -0.65 -50.59 -16.61
N LYS A 483 -1.77 -50.75 -15.88
CA LYS A 483 -3.08 -51.19 -16.43
C LYS A 483 -3.83 -50.10 -17.21
N LYS A 484 -3.24 -48.92 -17.41
CA LYS A 484 -3.81 -47.74 -18.11
C LYS A 484 -5.17 -47.31 -17.54
N THR A 485 -5.36 -47.48 -16.24
CA THR A 485 -6.54 -47.05 -15.50
C THR A 485 -6.44 -45.57 -15.12
N LYS A 486 -7.50 -45.02 -14.53
CA LYS A 486 -7.50 -43.61 -14.07
C LYS A 486 -6.58 -43.47 -12.86
N THR A 487 -5.62 -42.56 -12.94
CA THR A 487 -4.79 -42.15 -11.80
C THR A 487 -5.66 -41.45 -10.76
N THR A 488 -5.67 -41.97 -9.54
CA THR A 488 -6.45 -41.40 -8.42
C THR A 488 -5.57 -40.60 -7.47
N ARG A 489 -4.28 -40.94 -7.36
CA ARG A 489 -3.28 -40.22 -6.56
C ARG A 489 -1.91 -40.32 -7.22
N ALA A 490 -1.10 -39.28 -7.07
CA ALA A 490 0.31 -39.29 -7.46
C ALA A 490 1.13 -38.57 -6.38
N LEU A 491 2.25 -39.15 -5.97
CA LEU A 491 3.24 -38.52 -5.10
C LEU A 491 4.57 -38.44 -5.84
N LEU A 492 5.27 -37.31 -5.71
CA LEU A 492 6.65 -37.20 -6.15
C LEU A 492 7.53 -37.72 -5.00
N VAL A 493 8.44 -38.65 -5.30
CA VAL A 493 9.23 -39.37 -4.30
C VAL A 493 10.72 -39.16 -4.57
N LEU A 494 11.45 -38.68 -3.57
CA LEU A 494 12.91 -38.63 -3.55
C LEU A 494 13.42 -39.88 -2.83
N ILE A 495 14.14 -40.74 -3.56
CA ILE A 495 14.73 -41.96 -3.01
C ILE A 495 16.24 -41.75 -2.86
N GLY A 496 16.71 -41.68 -1.62
CA GLY A 496 18.12 -41.52 -1.24
C GLY A 496 18.76 -42.84 -0.82
N GLN A 497 20.02 -42.80 -0.36
CA GLN A 497 20.71 -44.00 0.13
C GLN A 497 20.21 -44.49 1.49
N SER A 498 19.74 -43.58 2.35
CA SER A 498 19.38 -43.86 3.75
C SER A 498 18.00 -43.35 4.15
N SER A 499 17.35 -42.52 3.34
CA SER A 499 16.03 -41.96 3.64
C SER A 499 15.30 -41.57 2.36
N HIS A 500 13.97 -41.68 2.40
CA HIS A 500 13.08 -41.40 1.28
C HIS A 500 12.01 -40.40 1.68
N TYR A 501 11.62 -39.54 0.75
CA TYR A 501 10.69 -38.44 1.03
C TYR A 501 9.61 -38.40 -0.03
N ALA A 502 8.34 -38.39 0.40
CA ALA A 502 7.20 -38.17 -0.49
C ALA A 502 6.68 -36.75 -0.39
N PHE A 503 6.22 -36.25 -1.53
CA PHE A 503 5.60 -34.95 -1.69
C PHE A 503 4.29 -35.13 -2.42
N SER A 504 3.22 -34.52 -1.89
CA SER A 504 1.94 -34.49 -2.58
C SER A 504 2.06 -33.76 -3.91
N THR A 505 1.24 -34.21 -4.86
CA THR A 505 1.13 -33.59 -6.16
C THR A 505 -0.31 -33.18 -6.43
N SER A 506 -0.47 -32.06 -7.13
CA SER A 506 -1.75 -31.64 -7.70
C SER A 506 -1.97 -32.42 -8.99
N LEU A 507 -2.96 -33.31 -8.97
CA LEU A 507 -3.37 -34.11 -10.13
C LEU A 507 -4.41 -33.39 -10.98
N GLY A 508 -4.51 -33.80 -12.25
CA GLY A 508 -5.61 -33.43 -13.13
C GLY A 508 -5.23 -32.53 -14.30
N ILE A 509 -3.92 -32.28 -14.48
CA ILE A 509 -3.41 -31.57 -15.66
C ILE A 509 -3.75 -32.38 -16.91
N PHE A 510 -4.27 -31.67 -17.92
CA PHE A 510 -4.78 -32.28 -19.13
C PHE A 510 -3.64 -32.73 -20.05
N ARG A 511 -3.63 -34.01 -20.43
CA ARG A 511 -2.54 -34.66 -21.19
C ARG A 511 -3.05 -35.42 -22.42
N PRO A 512 -3.54 -34.71 -23.46
CA PRO A 512 -4.02 -35.35 -24.69
C PRO A 512 -2.88 -36.04 -25.46
N ASP A 513 -1.66 -35.52 -25.33
CA ASP A 513 -0.42 -36.10 -25.83
C ASP A 513 -0.16 -37.51 -25.27
N VAL A 514 -0.36 -37.69 -23.96
CA VAL A 514 -0.18 -38.97 -23.28
C VAL A 514 -1.25 -39.97 -23.72
N VAL A 515 -2.50 -39.52 -23.87
CA VAL A 515 -3.60 -40.36 -24.38
C VAL A 515 -3.29 -40.88 -25.78
N ALA A 516 -2.81 -40.01 -26.67
CA ALA A 516 -2.47 -40.37 -28.04
C ALA A 516 -1.29 -41.36 -28.10
N ASN A 517 -0.21 -41.10 -27.36
CA ASN A 517 1.00 -41.93 -27.40
C ASN A 517 0.83 -43.29 -26.72
N LEU A 518 0.09 -43.35 -25.60
CA LEU A 518 -0.08 -44.59 -24.84
C LEU A 518 -1.34 -45.37 -25.22
N ASN A 519 -2.18 -44.83 -26.11
CA ASN A 519 -3.51 -45.37 -26.42
C ASN A 519 -4.32 -45.65 -25.13
N ALA A 520 -4.42 -44.63 -24.28
CA ALA A 520 -4.96 -44.74 -22.92
C ALA A 520 -5.99 -43.63 -22.62
N PRO A 521 -7.27 -43.77 -23.03
CA PRO A 521 -8.27 -42.70 -22.89
C PRO A 521 -8.48 -42.21 -21.45
N LYS A 522 -8.29 -43.09 -20.46
CA LYS A 522 -8.42 -42.77 -19.03
C LYS A 522 -7.25 -41.96 -18.47
N ALA A 523 -6.18 -41.75 -19.25
CA ALA A 523 -5.01 -40.95 -18.88
C ALA A 523 -5.17 -39.46 -19.20
N LEU A 524 -6.33 -39.01 -19.70
CA LEU A 524 -6.52 -37.61 -20.11
C LEU A 524 -6.19 -36.58 -19.02
N LYS A 525 -6.33 -36.96 -17.75
CA LYS A 525 -6.05 -36.14 -16.57
C LYS A 525 -4.89 -36.70 -15.74
N SER A 526 -3.95 -37.40 -16.37
CA SER A 526 -2.81 -38.05 -15.69
C SER A 526 -1.66 -37.10 -15.35
N GLY A 527 -1.74 -35.84 -15.75
CA GLY A 527 -0.70 -34.86 -15.46
C GLY A 527 -0.71 -34.45 -13.99
N TYR A 528 0.49 -34.27 -13.43
CA TYR A 528 0.70 -33.85 -12.06
C TYR A 528 1.65 -32.65 -11.99
N SER A 529 1.53 -31.86 -10.92
CA SER A 529 2.46 -30.78 -10.57
C SER A 529 2.74 -30.77 -9.07
N SER A 530 3.97 -30.45 -8.66
CA SER A 530 4.36 -30.32 -7.26
C SER A 530 5.45 -29.27 -7.10
N ALA A 531 5.34 -28.40 -6.11
CA ALA A 531 6.38 -27.45 -5.73
C ALA A 531 7.04 -27.93 -4.43
N ILE A 532 8.32 -28.29 -4.49
CA ILE A 532 9.06 -28.89 -3.38
C ILE A 532 9.99 -27.86 -2.75
N SER A 533 9.95 -27.79 -1.42
CA SER A 533 10.98 -27.15 -0.58
C SER A 533 12.03 -28.19 -0.14
N PHE A 534 13.31 -27.81 -0.16
CA PHE A 534 14.43 -28.69 0.23
C PHE A 534 14.99 -28.41 1.63
N ASP A 535 14.33 -27.56 2.42
CA ASP A 535 14.77 -27.09 3.74
C ASP A 535 14.96 -28.21 4.77
N ASN A 536 14.19 -29.30 4.66
CA ASN A 536 14.26 -30.45 5.55
C ASN A 536 14.79 -31.72 4.88
N ILE A 537 15.41 -31.59 3.70
CA ILE A 537 16.00 -32.71 2.97
C ILE A 537 17.51 -32.72 3.22
N PRO A 538 18.06 -33.80 3.78
CA PRO A 538 19.50 -33.92 3.97
C PRO A 538 20.28 -33.73 2.67
N MET A 539 21.51 -33.25 2.78
CA MET A 539 22.41 -33.16 1.64
C MET A 539 22.69 -34.56 1.08
N GLY A 540 22.69 -34.69 -0.24
CA GLY A 540 22.93 -35.97 -0.89
C GLY A 540 22.27 -36.09 -2.26
N ASN A 541 22.46 -37.27 -2.86
CA ASN A 541 21.91 -37.61 -4.16
C ASN A 541 20.62 -38.41 -4.02
N TYR A 542 19.58 -37.95 -4.71
CA TYR A 542 18.26 -38.56 -4.70
C TYR A 542 17.81 -38.91 -6.12
N SER A 543 17.10 -40.02 -6.24
CA SER A 543 16.37 -40.36 -7.46
C SER A 543 14.93 -39.87 -7.39
N LEU A 544 14.48 -39.20 -8.47
CA LEU A 544 13.12 -38.69 -8.60
C LEU A 544 12.21 -39.77 -9.19
N ASN A 545 11.27 -40.22 -8.39
CA ASN A 545 10.30 -41.25 -8.74
C ASN A 545 8.89 -40.69 -8.55
N VAL A 546 7.89 -41.32 -9.17
CA VAL A 546 6.48 -40.99 -8.96
C VAL A 546 5.78 -42.23 -8.45
N LEU A 547 5.18 -42.14 -7.27
CA LEU A 547 4.28 -43.16 -6.78
C LEU A 547 2.88 -42.87 -7.32
N ILE A 548 2.36 -43.78 -8.14
CA ILE A 548 1.10 -43.64 -8.86
C ILE A 548 0.09 -44.61 -8.24
N ALA A 549 -1.02 -44.09 -7.73
CA ALA A 549 -2.10 -44.92 -7.21
C ALA A 549 -3.28 -44.98 -8.19
N SER A 550 -3.86 -46.17 -8.27
CA SER A 550 -5.18 -46.45 -8.85
C SER A 550 -6.14 -46.91 -7.76
N GLN A 551 -7.40 -47.20 -8.11
CA GLN A 551 -8.40 -47.73 -7.14
C GLN A 551 -7.97 -49.03 -6.42
N SER A 552 -6.98 -49.76 -6.93
CA SER A 552 -6.62 -51.10 -6.44
C SER A 552 -5.12 -51.39 -6.37
N THR A 553 -4.27 -50.49 -6.84
CA THR A 553 -2.81 -50.70 -6.92
C THR A 553 -2.07 -49.40 -6.71
N GLU A 554 -0.88 -49.48 -6.09
CA GLU A 554 0.11 -48.41 -6.06
C GLU A 554 1.38 -48.89 -6.77
N GLU A 555 1.92 -48.05 -7.64
CA GLU A 555 2.98 -48.41 -8.57
C GLU A 555 4.02 -47.32 -8.57
N LEU A 556 5.28 -47.68 -8.32
CA LEU A 556 6.40 -46.74 -8.34
C LEU A 556 7.01 -46.70 -9.73
N CYS A 557 7.17 -45.49 -10.27
CA CYS A 557 7.78 -45.26 -11.57
C CYS A 557 9.01 -44.35 -11.44
N ASP A 558 10.16 -44.80 -11.96
CA ASP A 558 11.37 -43.99 -12.06
C ASP A 558 11.26 -43.04 -13.25
N THR A 559 11.34 -41.73 -12.98
CA THR A 559 11.32 -40.71 -14.04
C THR A 559 12.63 -40.67 -14.84
N GLY A 560 13.68 -41.30 -14.32
CA GLY A 560 15.04 -41.24 -14.83
C GLY A 560 15.80 -39.98 -14.41
N PHE A 561 15.18 -39.06 -13.65
CA PHE A 561 15.83 -37.87 -13.12
C PHE A 561 16.52 -38.16 -11.79
N ARG A 562 17.62 -37.46 -11.55
CA ARG A 562 18.39 -37.45 -10.32
C ARG A 562 18.57 -36.01 -9.87
N ILE A 563 18.53 -35.78 -8.57
CA ILE A 563 18.72 -34.46 -7.98
C ILE A 563 19.77 -34.54 -6.89
N ASN A 564 20.70 -33.59 -6.93
CA ASN A 564 21.74 -33.46 -5.91
C ASN A 564 21.41 -32.25 -5.03
N VAL A 565 21.29 -32.50 -3.73
CA VAL A 565 21.06 -31.47 -2.72
C VAL A 565 22.41 -31.09 -2.13
N GLU A 566 22.93 -29.93 -2.53
CA GLU A 566 24.27 -29.45 -2.16
C GLU A 566 24.20 -28.18 -1.30
N PRO A 567 25.22 -27.92 -0.46
CA PRO A 567 25.35 -26.63 0.19
C PRO A 567 25.71 -25.56 -0.84
N LYS A 568 25.24 -24.34 -0.59
CA LYS A 568 25.41 -23.18 -1.47
C LYS A 568 26.86 -22.71 -1.58
#